data_AF-A0A7J6TSG4-F1
#
_entry.id   AF-A0A7J6TSG4-F1
#
_cell.length_a   1.000
_cell.length_b   1.000
_cell.length_c   1.000
_cell.angle_alpha   90.00
_cell.angle_beta   90.00
_cell.angle_gamma   90.00
#
_symmetry.space_group_name_H-M   'P 1'
#
loop_
_entity.id
_entity.type
_entity.pdbx_description
1 polymer ?
#
loop_
_entity_poly.entity_id
_entity_poly.type
_entity_poly.pdbx_seq_one_letter_code
_entity_poly.pdbx_strand_id
1 'polypeptide(L)'
;MPTDPTFKSSAGVRFRRAFDYTATGFCVAFNAFLFVWGAGSVATSIWSLLQHSYIGSVLSIFLTLLFNLLMIATSIYGCRALGSKGLSKQIRYMCMAVILLVLFSILLASQSTDYIATQAITRDGANAYDKQVETSEYDVLHDYRRSFFGAWETANCSGGNCLVNGCLEDPVRFEPVSCTEDSGVAAQITADGRRYNHSHEYFLQCYADQGVRVRGVDLAEGMVNSLCYTREFAISSSSTDSLVVMILLAVAIGSMILAVISVIVLVSRPHTWQDDDFRFVSDEEMFHKASTSAEPLPFTVE
;
A
#
# COMPACT_ATOMS: atom_id res chain seq x y z
N MET A 1 11.81 53.93 -31.57
CA MET A 1 10.50 53.52 -31.06
C MET A 1 10.73 52.47 -29.98
N PRO A 2 10.35 52.72 -28.72
CA PRO A 2 10.32 51.67 -27.73
C PRO A 2 9.10 50.78 -28.01
N THR A 3 9.31 49.48 -28.14
CA THR A 3 8.26 48.46 -28.17
C THR A 3 7.62 48.37 -26.78
N ASP A 4 6.35 48.76 -26.66
CA ASP A 4 5.57 48.51 -25.44
C ASP A 4 5.51 47.01 -25.14
N PRO A 5 5.99 46.53 -23.98
CA PRO A 5 6.12 45.12 -23.72
C PRO A 5 4.97 44.59 -22.85
N THR A 6 3.70 44.90 -23.10
CA THR A 6 2.62 44.35 -22.24
C THR A 6 1.25 44.21 -22.91
N PHE A 7 1.15 43.37 -23.94
CA PHE A 7 -0.16 42.76 -24.28
C PHE A 7 -0.17 41.30 -23.82
N LYS A 8 -0.33 41.08 -22.50
CA LYS A 8 -0.74 39.76 -21.97
C LYS A 8 -2.19 39.56 -22.41
N SER A 9 -2.44 38.67 -23.38
CA SER A 9 -3.80 38.45 -23.91
C SER A 9 -4.75 38.01 -22.78
N SER A 10 -5.96 38.56 -22.74
CA SER A 10 -6.97 38.22 -21.72
C SER A 10 -7.34 36.72 -21.73
N ALA A 11 -7.16 36.05 -22.87
CA ALA A 11 -7.31 34.60 -23.02
C ALA A 11 -6.29 33.82 -22.18
N GLY A 12 -5.03 34.27 -22.12
CA GLY A 12 -4.00 33.65 -21.29
C GLY A 12 -4.32 33.74 -19.79
N VAL A 13 -4.88 34.87 -19.34
CA VAL A 13 -5.29 35.06 -17.95
C VAL A 13 -6.51 34.21 -17.58
N ARG A 14 -7.50 34.08 -18.48
CA ARG A 14 -8.70 33.24 -18.26
C ARG A 14 -8.36 31.75 -18.25
N PHE A 15 -7.53 31.28 -19.18
CA PHE A 15 -7.06 29.89 -19.22
C PHE A 15 -6.28 29.55 -17.94
N ARG A 16 -5.46 30.49 -17.45
CA ARG A 16 -4.66 30.31 -16.23
C ARG A 16 -5.52 30.21 -14.97
N ARG A 17 -6.53 31.08 -14.80
CA ARG A 17 -7.47 30.96 -13.67
C ARG A 17 -8.24 29.66 -13.73
N ALA A 18 -8.73 29.26 -14.90
CA ALA A 18 -9.40 27.98 -15.07
C ALA A 18 -8.48 26.81 -14.65
N PHE A 19 -7.22 26.84 -15.05
CA PHE A 19 -6.23 25.84 -14.66
C PHE A 19 -5.91 25.85 -13.15
N ASP A 20 -5.75 27.02 -12.53
CA ASP A 20 -5.51 27.15 -11.08
C ASP A 20 -6.70 26.66 -10.24
N TYR A 21 -7.93 26.99 -10.66
CA TYR A 21 -9.15 26.47 -10.02
C TYR A 21 -9.27 24.96 -10.19
N THR A 22 -8.88 24.45 -11.35
CA THR A 22 -8.87 23.01 -11.63
C THR A 22 -7.84 22.30 -10.75
N ALA A 23 -6.60 22.79 -10.67
CA ALA A 23 -5.54 22.22 -9.82
C ALA A 23 -5.89 22.28 -8.33
N THR A 24 -6.45 23.40 -7.86
CA THR A 24 -6.91 23.54 -6.46
C THR A 24 -8.10 22.61 -6.18
N GLY A 25 -9.06 22.54 -7.10
CA GLY A 25 -10.22 21.65 -7.02
C GLY A 25 -9.80 20.18 -6.96
N PHE A 26 -8.82 19.78 -7.79
CA PHE A 26 -8.21 18.46 -7.72
C PHE A 26 -7.56 18.21 -6.36
N CYS A 27 -6.71 19.12 -5.88
CA CYS A 27 -6.08 18.97 -4.56
C CYS A 27 -7.10 18.80 -3.44
N VAL A 28 -8.19 19.56 -3.44
CA VAL A 28 -9.27 19.43 -2.43
C VAL A 28 -9.99 18.09 -2.56
N ALA A 29 -10.38 17.70 -3.77
CA ALA A 29 -11.03 16.43 -4.04
C ALA A 29 -10.15 15.23 -3.61
N PHE A 30 -8.85 15.28 -3.88
CA PHE A 30 -7.90 14.24 -3.48
C PHE A 30 -7.72 14.17 -1.97
N ASN A 31 -7.59 15.31 -1.28
CA ASN A 31 -7.52 15.28 0.18
C ASN A 31 -8.82 14.72 0.79
N ALA A 32 -10.00 15.09 0.27
CA ALA A 32 -11.26 14.50 0.70
C ALA A 32 -11.30 12.99 0.45
N PHE A 33 -10.83 12.53 -0.71
CA PHE A 33 -10.70 11.10 -1.01
C PHE A 33 -9.78 10.38 -0.01
N LEU A 34 -8.57 10.91 0.25
CA LEU A 34 -7.63 10.34 1.22
C LEU A 34 -8.21 10.29 2.63
N PHE A 35 -9.04 11.26 3.02
CA PHE A 35 -9.74 11.25 4.30
C PHE A 35 -10.74 10.10 4.40
N VAL A 36 -11.64 10.01 3.41
CA VAL A 36 -12.69 8.97 3.38
C VAL A 36 -12.06 7.58 3.28
N TRP A 37 -11.06 7.42 2.41
CA TRP A 37 -10.32 6.18 2.23
C TRP A 37 -9.57 5.77 3.49
N GLY A 38 -8.82 6.70 4.09
CA GLY A 38 -8.11 6.46 5.35
C GLY A 38 -9.06 6.05 6.47
N ALA A 39 -10.23 6.71 6.59
CA ALA A 39 -11.23 6.37 7.60
C ALA A 39 -11.83 4.97 7.39
N GLY A 40 -12.16 4.61 6.14
CA GLY A 40 -12.60 3.26 5.79
C GLY A 40 -11.56 2.20 6.13
N SER A 41 -10.29 2.48 5.79
CA SER A 41 -9.16 1.59 6.04
C SER A 41 -8.87 1.40 7.54
N VAL A 42 -9.02 2.45 8.37
CA VAL A 42 -8.95 2.31 9.84
C VAL A 42 -10.04 1.38 10.36
N ALA A 43 -11.28 1.53 9.89
CA ALA A 43 -12.39 0.69 10.33
C ALA A 43 -12.15 -0.79 9.99
N THR A 44 -11.63 -1.08 8.79
CA THR A 44 -11.27 -2.46 8.40
C THR A 44 -10.11 -3.01 9.23
N SER A 45 -9.06 -2.22 9.50
CA SER A 45 -7.94 -2.68 10.34
C SER A 45 -8.37 -2.98 11.78
N ILE A 46 -9.25 -2.17 12.37
CA ILE A 46 -9.81 -2.43 13.71
C ILE A 46 -10.62 -3.72 13.70
N TRP A 47 -11.44 -3.94 12.66
CA TRP A 47 -12.20 -5.18 12.51
C TRP A 47 -11.30 -6.41 12.44
N SER A 48 -10.22 -6.37 11.63
CA SER A 48 -9.25 -7.46 11.53
C SER A 48 -8.52 -7.73 12.85
N LEU A 49 -8.17 -6.69 13.63
CA LEU A 49 -7.58 -6.87 14.97
C LEU A 49 -8.50 -7.61 15.94
N LEU A 50 -9.81 -7.40 15.82
CA LEU A 50 -10.79 -8.10 16.66
C LEU A 50 -10.99 -9.56 16.25
N GLN A 51 -10.70 -9.90 14.99
CA GLN A 51 -10.93 -11.25 14.45
C GLN A 51 -9.69 -12.14 14.43
N HIS A 52 -8.46 -11.61 14.35
CA HIS A 52 -7.25 -12.41 14.08
C HIS A 52 -6.22 -12.28 15.22
N SER A 53 -5.90 -13.40 15.87
CA SER A 53 -5.01 -13.48 17.03
C SER A 53 -3.54 -13.81 16.70
N TYR A 54 -3.15 -13.81 15.41
CA TYR A 54 -1.81 -14.23 15.00
C TYR A 54 -0.77 -13.11 15.17
N ILE A 55 0.31 -13.37 15.89
CA ILE A 55 1.32 -12.35 16.28
C ILE A 55 1.94 -11.65 15.05
N GLY A 56 2.17 -12.39 13.96
CA GLY A 56 2.69 -11.82 12.71
C GLY A 56 1.68 -10.93 11.98
N SER A 57 0.39 -11.28 12.01
CA SER A 57 -0.67 -10.46 11.41
C SER A 57 -0.93 -9.21 12.24
N VAL A 58 -0.81 -9.30 13.57
CA VAL A 58 -1.05 -8.18 14.49
C VAL A 58 -0.09 -7.01 14.23
N LEU A 59 1.22 -7.26 14.08
CA LEU A 59 2.19 -6.19 13.78
C LEU A 59 1.88 -5.51 12.43
N SER A 60 1.59 -6.30 11.40
CA SER A 60 1.18 -5.79 10.09
C SER A 60 -0.06 -4.90 10.20
N ILE A 61 -1.10 -5.37 10.89
CA ILE A 61 -2.34 -4.60 11.06
C ILE A 61 -2.10 -3.30 11.86
N PHE A 62 -1.27 -3.32 12.90
CA PHE A 62 -0.92 -2.12 13.65
C PHE A 62 -0.18 -1.08 12.79
N LEU A 63 0.77 -1.53 11.96
CA LEU A 63 1.45 -0.65 11.02
C LEU A 63 0.44 -0.06 10.04
N THR A 64 -0.40 -0.88 9.39
CA THR A 64 -1.45 -0.41 8.47
C THR A 64 -2.36 0.63 9.14
N LEU A 65 -2.79 0.40 10.38
CA LEU A 65 -3.59 1.34 11.16
C LEU A 65 -2.87 2.67 11.40
N LEU A 66 -1.60 2.63 11.82
CA LEU A 66 -0.78 3.83 12.01
C LEU A 66 -0.67 4.64 10.70
N PHE A 67 -0.44 3.97 9.59
CA PHE A 67 -0.32 4.62 8.28
C PHE A 67 -1.62 5.25 7.80
N ASN A 68 -2.76 4.58 8.02
CA ASN A 68 -4.07 5.14 7.70
C ASN A 68 -4.37 6.39 8.55
N LEU A 69 -3.98 6.41 9.82
CA LEU A 69 -4.12 7.59 10.67
C LEU A 69 -3.23 8.74 10.17
N LEU A 70 -1.99 8.46 9.76
CA LEU A 70 -1.11 9.46 9.16
C LEU A 70 -1.66 10.01 7.83
N MET A 71 -2.32 9.16 7.03
CA MET A 71 -3.01 9.57 5.81
C MET A 71 -4.15 10.56 6.10
N ILE A 72 -4.98 10.26 7.09
CA ILE A 72 -6.06 11.15 7.54
C ILE A 72 -5.48 12.49 8.03
N ALA A 73 -4.46 12.45 8.89
CA ALA A 73 -3.81 13.64 9.41
C ALA A 73 -3.24 14.52 8.28
N THR A 74 -2.62 13.88 7.27
CA THR A 74 -2.04 14.57 6.12
C THR A 74 -3.09 15.16 5.19
N SER A 75 -4.23 14.47 5.02
CA SER A 75 -5.37 15.00 4.28
C SER A 75 -5.91 16.29 4.92
N ILE A 76 -6.14 16.27 6.24
CA ILE A 76 -6.61 17.44 6.99
C ILE A 76 -5.59 18.58 6.89
N TYR A 77 -4.30 18.26 7.01
CA TYR A 77 -3.22 19.23 6.86
C TYR A 77 -3.18 19.82 5.44
N GLY A 78 -3.38 19.00 4.40
CA GLY A 78 -3.45 19.42 3.00
C GLY A 78 -4.56 20.42 2.74
N CYS A 79 -5.78 20.14 3.21
CA CYS A 79 -6.90 21.09 3.14
C CYS A 79 -6.55 22.45 3.77
N ARG A 80 -5.89 22.44 4.94
CA ARG A 80 -5.46 23.67 5.63
C ARG A 80 -4.32 24.39 4.90
N ALA A 81 -3.39 23.65 4.30
CA ALA A 81 -2.27 24.21 3.57
C ALA A 81 -2.73 24.91 2.27
N LEU A 82 -3.66 24.29 1.54
CA LEU A 82 -4.26 24.84 0.31
C LEU A 82 -5.09 26.10 0.58
N GLY A 83 -5.80 26.16 1.71
CA GLY A 83 -6.53 27.35 2.13
C GLY A 83 -5.62 28.49 2.62
N SER A 84 -4.30 28.25 2.75
CA SER A 84 -3.35 29.24 3.22
C SER A 84 -2.56 29.88 2.09
N LYS A 85 -2.34 31.20 2.16
CA LYS A 85 -1.45 31.93 1.24
C LYS A 85 0.05 31.68 1.50
N GLY A 86 0.40 30.93 2.55
CA GLY A 86 1.78 30.77 3.00
C GLY A 86 2.51 29.65 2.25
N LEU A 87 3.49 30.01 1.42
CA LEU A 87 4.36 29.07 0.70
C LEU A 87 5.00 28.03 1.64
N SER A 88 5.43 28.45 2.84
CA SER A 88 6.01 27.56 3.85
C SER A 88 5.06 26.42 4.28
N LYS A 89 3.74 26.68 4.36
CA LYS A 89 2.74 25.65 4.71
C LYS A 89 2.53 24.66 3.58
N GLN A 90 2.54 25.13 2.33
CA GLN A 90 2.43 24.28 1.14
C GLN A 90 3.67 23.40 0.97
N ILE A 91 4.88 23.93 1.21
CA ILE A 91 6.14 23.17 1.19
C ILE A 91 6.14 22.09 2.28
N ARG A 92 5.74 22.43 3.53
CA ARG A 92 5.63 21.44 4.61
C ARG A 92 4.66 20.31 4.27
N TYR A 93 3.53 20.63 3.61
CA TYR A 93 2.57 19.62 3.16
C TYR A 93 3.19 18.70 2.11
N MET A 94 3.89 19.28 1.12
CA MET A 94 4.60 18.51 0.10
C MET A 94 5.62 17.56 0.73
N CYS A 95 6.44 18.03 1.69
CA CYS A 95 7.40 17.18 2.38
C CYS A 95 6.73 16.02 3.13
N MET A 96 5.63 16.27 3.85
CA MET A 96 4.88 15.22 4.56
C MET A 96 4.28 14.19 3.59
N ALA A 97 3.71 14.65 2.47
CA ALA A 97 3.15 13.76 1.46
C ALA A 97 4.23 12.87 0.82
N VAL A 98 5.43 13.41 0.56
CA VAL A 98 6.56 12.63 0.02
C VAL A 98 7.06 11.61 1.03
N ILE A 99 7.22 11.97 2.31
CA ILE A 99 7.63 11.03 3.37
C ILE A 99 6.63 9.88 3.45
N LEU A 100 5.33 10.17 3.45
CA LEU A 100 4.31 9.14 3.48
C LEU A 100 4.36 8.25 2.25
N LEU A 101 4.51 8.82 1.05
CA LEU A 101 4.64 8.04 -0.18
C LEU A 101 5.78 7.01 -0.09
N VAL A 102 6.95 7.41 0.42
CA VAL A 102 8.08 6.49 0.63
C VAL A 102 7.69 5.38 1.61
N LEU A 103 7.08 5.72 2.75
CA LEU A 103 6.69 4.73 3.75
C LEU A 103 5.61 3.76 3.24
N PHE A 104 4.60 4.27 2.53
CA PHE A 104 3.58 3.46 1.87
C PHE A 104 4.18 2.51 0.83
N SER A 105 5.21 2.97 0.10
CA SER A 105 5.91 2.13 -0.89
C SER A 105 6.69 0.99 -0.23
N ILE A 106 7.34 1.24 0.91
CA ILE A 106 8.04 0.20 1.69
C ILE A 106 7.05 -0.85 2.20
N LEU A 107 5.89 -0.42 2.73
CA LEU A 107 4.84 -1.35 3.14
C LEU A 107 4.29 -2.16 1.96
N LEU A 108 4.02 -1.51 0.83
CA LEU A 108 3.53 -2.21 -0.36
C LEU A 108 4.53 -3.28 -0.81
N ALA A 109 5.83 -2.96 -0.79
CA ALA A 109 6.88 -3.93 -1.09
C ALA A 109 6.87 -5.12 -0.12
N SER A 110 6.73 -4.87 1.18
CA SER A 110 6.60 -5.94 2.20
C SER A 110 5.38 -6.83 1.93
N GLN A 111 4.20 -6.23 1.73
CA GLN A 111 2.95 -6.98 1.48
C GLN A 111 2.99 -7.74 0.15
N SER A 112 3.67 -7.19 -0.87
CA SER A 112 3.87 -7.88 -2.13
C SER A 112 4.74 -9.12 -2.00
N THR A 113 5.71 -9.09 -1.09
CA THR A 113 6.60 -10.22 -0.81
C THR A 113 5.81 -11.37 -0.18
N ASP A 114 4.95 -11.07 0.81
CA ASP A 114 4.07 -12.04 1.45
C ASP A 114 3.03 -12.61 0.46
N TYR A 115 2.47 -11.77 -0.41
CA TYR A 115 1.53 -12.20 -1.45
C TYR A 115 2.18 -13.09 -2.51
N ILE A 116 3.39 -12.77 -2.96
CA ILE A 116 4.14 -13.57 -3.93
C ILE A 116 4.42 -14.97 -3.37
N ALA A 117 4.87 -15.07 -2.12
CA ALA A 117 5.06 -16.36 -1.45
C ALA A 117 3.75 -17.16 -1.34
N THR A 118 2.64 -16.45 -1.11
CA THR A 118 1.32 -17.06 -1.03
C THR A 118 0.82 -17.62 -2.37
N GLN A 119 1.00 -16.86 -3.45
CA GLN A 119 0.69 -17.29 -4.81
C GLN A 119 1.53 -18.51 -5.22
N ALA A 120 2.82 -18.53 -4.87
CA ALA A 120 3.70 -19.66 -5.14
C ALA A 120 3.17 -20.95 -4.50
N ILE A 121 2.71 -20.92 -3.25
CA ILE A 121 2.13 -22.10 -2.59
C ILE A 121 0.75 -22.46 -3.14
N THR A 122 -0.08 -21.48 -3.49
CA THR A 122 -1.38 -21.79 -4.13
C THR A 122 -1.18 -22.50 -5.47
N ARG A 123 -0.15 -22.12 -6.23
CA ARG A 123 0.19 -22.71 -7.53
C ARG A 123 0.87 -24.07 -7.39
N ASP A 124 1.84 -24.18 -6.48
CA ASP A 124 2.79 -25.30 -6.44
C ASP A 124 2.56 -26.25 -5.25
N GLY A 125 1.67 -25.89 -4.32
CA GLY A 125 1.26 -26.70 -3.17
C GLY A 125 2.45 -27.09 -2.28
N ALA A 126 2.57 -28.39 -2.02
CA ALA A 126 3.71 -28.99 -1.33
C ALA A 126 5.07 -28.60 -1.99
N ASN A 127 5.12 -28.63 -3.33
CA ASN A 127 6.34 -28.48 -4.13
C ASN A 127 6.92 -27.05 -4.17
N ALA A 128 6.29 -26.09 -3.49
CA ALA A 128 6.75 -24.71 -3.47
C ALA A 128 8.18 -24.54 -2.92
N TYR A 129 8.66 -25.51 -2.11
CA TYR A 129 10.03 -25.51 -1.58
C TYR A 129 11.09 -26.09 -2.53
N ASP A 130 10.69 -26.93 -3.50
CA ASP A 130 11.63 -27.68 -4.36
C ASP A 130 12.08 -26.87 -5.59
N LYS A 131 11.32 -25.84 -5.98
CA LYS A 131 11.69 -24.95 -7.08
C LYS A 131 12.82 -24.00 -6.65
N GLN A 132 14.04 -24.53 -6.64
CA GLN A 132 15.31 -23.83 -6.41
C GLN A 132 15.71 -22.91 -7.57
N VAL A 133 14.78 -22.12 -8.09
CA VAL A 133 15.13 -21.04 -9.02
C VAL A 133 15.36 -19.81 -8.15
N GLU A 134 16.53 -19.18 -8.25
CA GLU A 134 16.94 -17.93 -7.59
C GLU A 134 15.90 -16.82 -7.84
N THR A 135 14.81 -16.87 -7.10
CA THR A 135 13.64 -16.01 -7.24
C THR A 135 13.29 -15.55 -5.84
N SER A 136 12.74 -14.34 -5.74
CA SER A 136 12.26 -13.79 -4.47
C SER A 136 11.19 -14.68 -3.80
N GLU A 137 10.50 -15.54 -4.56
CA GLU A 137 9.58 -16.57 -4.05
C GLU A 137 10.31 -17.57 -3.14
N TYR A 138 11.45 -18.10 -3.60
CA TYR A 138 12.22 -19.12 -2.88
C TYR A 138 12.79 -18.59 -1.56
N ASP A 139 13.35 -17.38 -1.56
CA ASP A 139 13.98 -16.79 -0.36
C ASP A 139 12.98 -16.63 0.79
N VAL A 140 11.77 -16.15 0.48
CA VAL A 140 10.71 -15.95 1.48
C VAL A 140 10.21 -17.28 2.05
N LEU A 141 9.98 -18.26 1.18
CA LEU A 141 9.57 -19.60 1.59
C LEU A 141 10.67 -20.28 2.42
N HIS A 142 11.93 -20.09 2.05
CA HIS A 142 13.06 -20.63 2.80
C HIS A 142 13.19 -19.98 4.19
N ASP A 143 13.05 -18.66 4.30
CA ASP A 143 13.10 -17.95 5.58
C ASP A 143 11.94 -18.34 6.49
N TYR A 144 10.72 -18.50 5.93
CA TYR A 144 9.57 -19.02 6.67
C TYR A 144 9.86 -20.41 7.26
N ARG A 145 10.37 -21.33 6.43
CA ARG A 145 10.74 -22.69 6.86
C ARG A 145 11.79 -22.64 7.97
N ARG A 146 12.83 -21.81 7.83
CA ARG A 146 13.88 -21.64 8.86
C ARG A 146 13.32 -21.09 10.17
N SER A 147 12.44 -20.10 10.08
CA SER A 147 11.76 -19.49 11.24
C SER A 147 10.90 -20.52 11.99
N PHE A 148 10.14 -21.34 11.25
CA PHE A 148 9.33 -22.42 11.83
C PHE A 148 10.22 -23.43 12.57
N PHE A 149 11.30 -23.92 11.95
CA PHE A 149 12.20 -24.88 12.62
C PHE A 149 12.82 -24.28 13.88
N GLY A 150 13.26 -23.02 13.83
CA GLY A 150 13.76 -22.32 15.01
C GLY A 150 12.72 -22.24 16.14
N ALA A 151 11.46 -21.95 15.80
CA ALA A 151 10.36 -21.91 16.75
C ALA A 151 10.04 -23.30 17.35
N TRP A 152 10.00 -24.33 16.51
CA TRP A 152 9.77 -25.72 16.94
C TRP A 152 10.85 -26.21 17.92
N GLU A 153 12.12 -25.96 17.61
CA GLU A 153 13.26 -26.31 18.46
C GLU A 153 13.24 -25.52 19.78
N THR A 154 12.99 -24.22 19.71
CA THR A 154 12.97 -23.34 20.90
C THR A 154 11.83 -23.71 21.85
N ALA A 155 10.64 -24.01 21.31
CA ALA A 155 9.48 -24.46 22.09
C ALA A 155 9.61 -25.92 22.57
N ASN A 156 10.68 -26.61 22.17
CA ASN A 156 10.96 -28.01 22.47
C ASN A 156 9.74 -28.89 22.18
N CYS A 157 9.25 -28.76 20.95
CA CYS A 157 8.09 -29.49 20.45
C CYS A 157 8.48 -30.92 20.02
N SER A 158 7.57 -31.86 20.28
CA SER A 158 7.71 -33.28 19.93
C SER A 158 6.35 -33.90 19.61
N GLY A 159 6.35 -35.15 19.15
CA GLY A 159 5.13 -35.87 18.76
C GLY A 159 4.74 -35.63 17.31
N GLY A 160 3.47 -35.92 16.97
CA GLY A 160 2.99 -35.87 15.59
C GLY A 160 3.48 -37.01 14.71
N ASN A 161 3.86 -38.15 15.27
CA ASN A 161 4.11 -39.35 14.48
C ASN A 161 2.81 -39.85 13.86
N CYS A 162 2.90 -40.50 12.71
CA CYS A 162 1.74 -41.15 12.12
C CYS A 162 1.19 -42.24 13.04
N LEU A 163 -0.13 -42.24 13.25
CA LEU A 163 -0.80 -43.26 14.08
C LEU A 163 -0.64 -44.67 13.49
N VAL A 164 -0.48 -44.75 12.17
CA VAL A 164 -0.17 -45.98 11.44
C VAL A 164 1.23 -45.87 10.84
N ASN A 165 2.02 -46.92 11.04
CA ASN A 165 3.37 -47.02 10.50
C ASN A 165 3.40 -46.72 9.00
N GLY A 166 4.27 -45.78 8.60
CA GLY A 166 4.43 -45.36 7.22
C GLY A 166 3.32 -44.44 6.70
N CYS A 167 2.50 -43.86 7.59
CA CYS A 167 1.48 -42.85 7.25
C CYS A 167 0.49 -43.32 6.17
N LEU A 168 0.20 -44.62 6.13
CA LEU A 168 -0.53 -45.25 5.03
C LEU A 168 -2.06 -45.01 5.04
N GLU A 169 -2.60 -44.41 6.11
CA GLU A 169 -4.02 -44.06 6.21
C GLU A 169 -4.37 -42.85 5.34
N ASP A 170 -5.62 -42.81 4.86
CA ASP A 170 -6.17 -41.68 4.11
C ASP A 170 -7.52 -41.25 4.73
N PRO A 171 -7.62 -40.05 5.33
CA PRO A 171 -6.57 -39.06 5.53
C PRO A 171 -5.51 -39.50 6.54
N VAL A 172 -4.29 -38.97 6.42
CA VAL A 172 -3.20 -39.30 7.35
C VAL A 172 -3.54 -38.74 8.73
N ARG A 173 -3.35 -39.56 9.76
CA ARG A 173 -3.59 -39.18 11.15
C ARG A 173 -2.31 -39.22 11.95
N PHE A 174 -2.16 -38.26 12.84
CA PHE A 174 -0.96 -38.08 13.65
C PHE A 174 -1.28 -38.10 15.14
N GLU A 175 -0.33 -38.53 15.95
CA GLU A 175 -0.33 -38.26 17.38
C GLU A 175 -0.39 -36.74 17.63
N PRO A 176 -0.96 -36.27 18.75
CA PRO A 176 -0.91 -34.85 19.06
C PRO A 176 0.53 -34.34 19.19
N VAL A 177 0.81 -33.18 18.60
CA VAL A 177 2.05 -32.45 18.89
C VAL A 177 1.99 -31.88 20.30
N SER A 178 3.09 -31.95 21.02
CA SER A 178 3.24 -31.42 22.37
C SER A 178 4.52 -30.62 22.47
N CYS A 179 4.38 -29.36 22.87
CA CYS A 179 5.50 -28.47 23.17
C CYS A 179 5.59 -28.27 24.69
N THR A 180 6.81 -28.16 25.22
CA THR A 180 7.01 -28.01 26.68
C THR A 180 6.99 -26.55 27.15
N GLU A 181 7.14 -25.61 26.23
CA GLU A 181 7.11 -24.18 26.55
C GLU A 181 5.66 -23.65 26.53
N ASP A 182 5.25 -22.91 27.57
CA ASP A 182 3.97 -22.19 27.60
C ASP A 182 4.09 -20.83 26.88
N SER A 183 4.46 -20.86 25.61
CA SER A 183 4.48 -19.68 24.74
C SER A 183 3.28 -19.68 23.80
N GLY A 184 2.83 -18.49 23.37
CA GLY A 184 1.74 -18.38 22.38
C GLY A 184 2.07 -19.11 21.07
N VAL A 185 3.35 -19.19 20.72
CA VAL A 185 3.86 -19.94 19.56
C VAL A 185 3.73 -21.45 19.76
N ALA A 186 4.10 -21.96 20.93
CA ALA A 186 3.99 -23.39 21.27
C ALA A 186 2.52 -23.87 21.30
N ALA A 187 1.62 -23.07 21.87
CA ALA A 187 0.19 -23.35 21.87
C ALA A 187 -0.39 -23.40 20.45
N GLN A 188 0.10 -22.54 19.56
CA GLN A 188 -0.31 -22.50 18.16
C GLN A 188 0.20 -23.70 17.38
N ILE A 189 1.50 -24.03 17.46
CA ILE A 189 2.08 -25.23 16.84
C ILE A 189 1.30 -26.49 17.26
N THR A 190 0.96 -26.60 18.55
CA THR A 190 0.18 -27.70 19.10
C THR A 190 -1.26 -27.74 18.52
N ALA A 191 -1.92 -26.58 18.39
CA ALA A 191 -3.27 -26.50 17.83
C ALA A 191 -3.30 -26.83 16.33
N ASP A 192 -2.28 -26.38 15.60
CA ASP A 192 -2.13 -26.57 14.16
C ASP A 192 -1.86 -28.04 13.83
N GLY A 193 -0.97 -28.70 14.58
CA GLY A 193 -0.72 -30.14 14.44
C GLY A 193 -1.96 -31.03 14.65
N ARG A 194 -2.98 -30.56 15.40
CA ARG A 194 -4.25 -31.29 15.60
C ARG A 194 -5.26 -31.12 14.47
N ARG A 195 -5.10 -30.11 13.62
CA ARG A 195 -6.08 -29.72 12.59
C ARG A 195 -5.77 -30.28 11.20
N TYR A 196 -4.60 -30.87 11.01
CA TYR A 196 -4.22 -31.42 9.72
C TYR A 196 -5.11 -32.61 9.32
N ASN A 197 -5.66 -32.54 8.11
CA ASN A 197 -6.56 -33.54 7.56
C ASN A 197 -6.37 -33.61 6.04
N HIS A 198 -5.23 -34.14 5.59
CA HIS A 198 -4.89 -34.26 4.17
C HIS A 198 -4.62 -35.71 3.77
N SER A 199 -4.57 -35.95 2.46
CA SER A 199 -4.31 -37.26 1.91
C SER A 199 -2.86 -37.70 2.11
N HIS A 200 -2.66 -39.01 2.10
CA HIS A 200 -1.32 -39.62 2.16
C HIS A 200 -0.39 -39.11 1.05
N GLU A 201 -0.88 -39.03 -0.20
CA GLU A 201 -0.08 -38.50 -1.31
C GLU A 201 0.40 -37.07 -1.06
N TYR A 202 -0.47 -36.24 -0.47
CA TYR A 202 -0.14 -34.85 -0.15
C TYR A 202 0.92 -34.75 0.94
N PHE A 203 0.82 -35.58 1.99
CA PHE A 203 1.83 -35.67 3.03
C PHE A 203 3.20 -36.11 2.48
N LEU A 204 3.23 -37.15 1.63
CA LEU A 204 4.47 -37.64 1.04
C LEU A 204 5.15 -36.58 0.16
N GLN A 205 4.38 -35.81 -0.60
CA GLN A 205 4.91 -34.68 -1.36
C GLN A 205 5.57 -33.68 -0.41
N CYS A 206 4.83 -33.22 0.60
CA CYS A 206 5.35 -32.21 1.52
C CYS A 206 6.57 -32.70 2.31
N TYR A 207 6.63 -33.99 2.65
CA TYR A 207 7.78 -34.65 3.27
C TYR A 207 9.01 -34.70 2.34
N ALA A 208 8.81 -35.07 1.07
CA ALA A 208 9.87 -35.09 0.07
C ALA A 208 10.46 -33.67 -0.17
N ASP A 209 9.59 -32.67 -0.18
CA ASP A 209 9.93 -31.26 -0.45
C ASP A 209 10.73 -30.59 0.68
N GLN A 210 10.74 -31.16 1.89
CA GLN A 210 11.61 -30.67 2.96
C GLN A 210 13.09 -30.94 2.69
N GLY A 211 13.39 -31.82 1.72
CA GLY A 211 14.73 -32.22 1.35
C GLY A 211 15.32 -33.16 2.40
N VAL A 212 15.73 -34.35 1.96
CA VAL A 212 16.41 -35.41 2.74
C VAL A 212 17.75 -34.94 3.36
N ARG A 213 18.12 -33.66 3.25
CA ARG A 213 19.42 -33.08 3.62
C ARG A 213 19.36 -32.04 4.74
N VAL A 214 18.37 -32.06 5.63
CA VAL A 214 18.58 -31.51 6.98
C VAL A 214 19.53 -32.47 7.70
N ARG A 215 20.84 -32.31 7.46
CA ARG A 215 21.89 -33.17 8.00
C ARG A 215 21.78 -33.24 9.53
N GLY A 216 21.41 -34.41 10.06
CA GLY A 216 21.59 -34.76 11.46
C GLY A 216 20.35 -34.67 12.35
N VAL A 217 19.18 -34.35 11.79
CA VAL A 217 17.90 -34.44 12.52
C VAL A 217 17.02 -35.40 11.73
N ASP A 218 16.68 -36.55 12.31
CA ASP A 218 15.53 -37.31 11.83
C ASP A 218 14.33 -36.36 11.94
N LEU A 219 13.88 -35.82 10.81
CA LEU A 219 12.75 -34.89 10.77
C LEU A 219 11.54 -35.65 11.31
N ALA A 220 11.14 -35.35 12.54
CA ALA A 220 9.95 -35.94 13.13
C ALA A 220 8.76 -35.69 12.18
N GLU A 221 7.99 -36.75 11.88
CA GLU A 221 6.83 -36.67 10.98
C GLU A 221 5.86 -35.57 11.42
N GLY A 222 5.78 -35.33 12.73
CA GLY A 222 4.95 -34.27 13.33
C GLY A 222 5.41 -32.85 13.08
N MET A 223 6.72 -32.66 12.94
CA MET A 223 7.29 -31.38 12.56
C MET A 223 6.98 -31.07 11.09
N VAL A 224 7.13 -32.07 10.21
CA VAL A 224 6.76 -31.93 8.79
C VAL A 224 5.27 -31.65 8.65
N ASN A 225 4.43 -32.45 9.30
CA ASN A 225 2.98 -32.26 9.32
C ASN A 225 2.60 -30.84 9.78
N SER A 226 3.12 -30.40 10.93
CA SER A 226 2.83 -29.07 11.47
C SER A 226 3.32 -27.97 10.55
N LEU A 227 4.47 -28.12 9.91
CA LEU A 227 4.98 -27.17 8.92
C LEU A 227 4.05 -27.07 7.70
N CYS A 228 3.60 -28.21 7.16
CA CYS A 228 2.70 -28.25 5.99
C CYS A 228 1.36 -27.57 6.30
N TYR A 229 0.77 -27.88 7.47
CA TYR A 229 -0.47 -27.25 7.93
C TYR A 229 -0.29 -25.75 8.19
N THR A 230 0.73 -25.38 8.98
CA THR A 230 0.96 -23.97 9.36
C THR A 230 1.22 -23.13 8.13
N ARG A 231 1.95 -23.67 7.13
CA ARG A 231 2.11 -23.07 5.81
C ARG A 231 0.75 -22.81 5.18
N GLU A 232 -0.04 -23.84 4.91
CA GLU A 232 -1.33 -23.67 4.23
C GLU A 232 -2.29 -22.74 4.98
N PHE A 233 -2.37 -22.86 6.29
CA PHE A 233 -3.24 -22.03 7.11
C PHE A 233 -2.78 -20.57 7.13
N ALA A 234 -1.52 -20.30 7.50
CA ALA A 234 -0.98 -18.95 7.55
C ALA A 234 -1.07 -18.23 6.21
N ILE A 235 -1.05 -18.99 5.11
CA ILE A 235 -0.92 -18.47 3.75
C ILE A 235 -2.28 -18.38 3.04
N SER A 236 -3.22 -19.28 3.33
CA SER A 236 -4.62 -19.13 2.92
C SER A 236 -5.32 -17.99 3.68
N SER A 237 -5.00 -17.78 4.96
CA SER A 237 -5.49 -16.61 5.70
C SER A 237 -4.82 -15.32 5.23
N SER A 238 -3.52 -15.37 4.89
CA SER A 238 -2.75 -14.20 4.46
C SER A 238 -3.05 -13.73 3.03
N SER A 239 -3.32 -14.63 2.06
CA SER A 239 -3.52 -14.25 0.64
C SER A 239 -4.56 -13.18 0.42
N THR A 240 -5.74 -13.42 0.99
CA THR A 240 -6.91 -12.58 0.74
C THR A 240 -6.72 -11.23 1.40
N ASP A 241 -6.20 -11.23 2.63
CA ASP A 241 -5.93 -10.04 3.41
C ASP A 241 -4.79 -9.20 2.79
N SER A 242 -3.68 -9.83 2.41
CA SER A 242 -2.54 -9.14 1.78
C SER A 242 -2.89 -8.60 0.39
N LEU A 243 -3.70 -9.29 -0.42
CA LEU A 243 -4.16 -8.77 -1.71
C LEU A 243 -5.01 -7.52 -1.52
N VAL A 244 -5.97 -7.56 -0.58
CA VAL A 244 -6.80 -6.39 -0.25
C VAL A 244 -5.91 -5.24 0.23
N VAL A 245 -5.00 -5.48 1.16
CA VAL A 245 -4.08 -4.46 1.67
C VAL A 245 -3.19 -3.89 0.55
N MET A 246 -2.67 -4.71 -0.36
CA MET A 246 -1.88 -4.23 -1.51
C MET A 246 -2.70 -3.31 -2.43
N ILE A 247 -3.93 -3.69 -2.76
CA ILE A 247 -4.83 -2.85 -3.57
C ILE A 247 -5.07 -1.52 -2.85
N LEU A 248 -5.33 -1.57 -1.54
CA LEU A 248 -5.54 -0.37 -0.72
C LEU A 248 -4.33 0.57 -0.72
N LEU A 249 -3.13 0.01 -0.55
CA LEU A 249 -1.86 0.75 -0.55
C LEU A 249 -1.55 1.33 -1.95
N ALA A 250 -1.75 0.57 -3.02
CA ALA A 250 -1.49 1.01 -4.39
C ALA A 250 -2.38 2.20 -4.79
N VAL A 251 -3.67 2.15 -4.45
CA VAL A 251 -4.61 3.27 -4.69
C VAL A 251 -4.21 4.51 -3.88
N ALA A 252 -3.78 4.33 -2.63
CA ALA A 252 -3.32 5.43 -1.79
C ALA A 252 -2.04 6.08 -2.36
N ILE A 253 -1.05 5.29 -2.78
CA ILE A 253 0.20 5.79 -3.39
C ILE A 253 -0.10 6.58 -4.67
N GLY A 254 -0.90 6.02 -5.58
CA GLY A 254 -1.28 6.70 -6.82
C GLY A 254 -1.96 8.05 -6.56
N SER A 255 -2.85 8.09 -5.55
CA SER A 255 -3.53 9.32 -5.14
C SER A 255 -2.58 10.35 -4.54
N MET A 256 -1.60 9.92 -3.72
CA MET A 256 -0.59 10.82 -3.15
C MET A 256 0.35 11.41 -4.22
N ILE A 257 0.75 10.62 -5.23
CA ILE A 257 1.56 11.11 -6.35
C ILE A 257 0.83 12.26 -7.08
N LEU A 258 -0.44 12.07 -7.40
CA LEU A 258 -1.25 13.09 -8.09
C LEU A 258 -1.41 14.35 -7.24
N ALA A 259 -1.59 14.21 -5.92
CA ALA A 259 -1.64 15.35 -5.01
C ALA A 259 -0.30 16.12 -4.96
N VAL A 260 0.84 15.42 -4.87
CA VAL A 260 2.17 16.04 -4.88
C VAL A 260 2.44 16.78 -6.18
N ILE A 261 2.15 16.18 -7.33
CA ILE A 261 2.31 16.82 -8.65
C ILE A 261 1.47 18.11 -8.72
N SER A 262 0.22 18.04 -8.26
CA SER A 262 -0.69 19.19 -8.26
C SER A 262 -0.17 20.34 -7.39
N VAL A 263 0.44 20.04 -6.24
CA VAL A 263 1.09 21.05 -5.38
C VAL A 263 2.35 21.62 -6.01
N ILE A 264 3.21 20.78 -6.62
CA ILE A 264 4.42 21.25 -7.32
C ILE A 264 4.02 22.24 -8.41
N VAL A 265 2.99 21.94 -9.20
CA VAL A 265 2.46 22.85 -10.22
C VAL A 265 1.97 24.18 -9.61
N LEU A 266 1.37 24.15 -8.42
CA LEU A 266 0.93 25.36 -7.71
C LEU A 266 2.10 26.16 -7.10
N VAL A 267 3.17 25.50 -6.66
CA VAL A 267 4.33 26.10 -5.97
C VAL A 267 5.41 26.59 -6.94
N SER A 268 5.68 25.87 -8.03
CA SER A 268 6.68 26.21 -9.06
C SER A 268 6.29 27.41 -9.94
N ARG A 269 5.34 28.24 -9.49
CA ARG A 269 5.02 29.53 -10.10
C ARG A 269 6.27 30.41 -10.11
N PRO A 270 6.65 31.02 -11.24
CA PRO A 270 7.71 32.03 -11.20
C PRO A 270 7.24 33.23 -10.36
N HIS A 271 8.12 33.82 -9.55
CA HIS A 271 7.80 34.91 -8.62
C HIS A 271 7.25 36.17 -9.32
N THR A 272 7.61 36.40 -10.58
CA THR A 272 7.10 37.50 -11.42
C THR A 272 5.60 37.46 -11.72
N TRP A 273 4.88 36.46 -11.18
CA TRP A 273 3.45 36.25 -11.39
C TRP A 273 2.62 36.31 -10.11
N GLN A 274 3.25 36.57 -8.95
CA GLN A 274 2.58 36.73 -7.65
C GLN A 274 2.29 38.20 -7.29
N ASP A 275 3.05 39.15 -7.86
CA ASP A 275 2.99 40.58 -7.50
C ASP A 275 2.14 41.45 -8.44
N ASP A 276 1.65 40.91 -9.56
CA ASP A 276 0.70 41.66 -10.38
C ASP A 276 -0.70 41.53 -9.75
N ASP A 277 -0.98 42.38 -8.76
CA ASP A 277 -2.31 42.94 -8.53
C ASP A 277 -2.78 43.56 -9.86
N PHE A 278 -3.24 42.72 -10.79
CA PHE A 278 -3.99 43.15 -11.94
C PHE A 278 -5.30 43.73 -11.40
N ARG A 279 -5.28 45.02 -11.04
CA ARG A 279 -6.46 45.87 -11.11
C ARG A 279 -7.09 45.55 -12.45
N PHE A 280 -8.27 44.94 -12.41
CA PHE A 280 -9.10 44.86 -13.59
C PHE A 280 -9.30 46.30 -14.03
N VAL A 281 -8.69 46.67 -15.15
CA VAL A 281 -9.23 47.70 -16.04
C VAL A 281 -10.65 47.21 -16.29
N SER A 282 -11.64 47.86 -15.68
CA SER A 282 -13.04 47.50 -15.88
C SER A 282 -13.33 47.57 -17.37
N ASP A 283 -14.30 46.80 -17.86
CA ASP A 283 -14.70 46.88 -19.28
C ASP A 283 -15.05 48.34 -19.68
N GLU A 284 -15.36 49.21 -18.72
CA GLU A 284 -15.54 50.66 -18.88
C GLU A 284 -14.27 51.42 -19.32
N GLU A 285 -13.07 51.02 -18.91
CA GLU A 285 -11.82 51.68 -19.32
C GLU A 285 -11.27 51.16 -20.67
N MET A 286 -11.64 49.94 -21.09
CA MET A 286 -11.25 49.42 -22.43
C MET A 286 -12.01 50.09 -23.58
N PHE A 287 -13.14 50.73 -23.31
CA PHE A 287 -13.91 51.49 -24.28
C PHE A 287 -13.86 53.00 -23.97
N HIS A 288 -12.67 53.59 -23.92
CA HIS A 288 -12.57 55.03 -24.15
C HIS A 288 -13.14 55.34 -25.54
N LYS A 289 -14.33 55.95 -25.53
CA LYS A 289 -15.02 56.65 -26.63
C LYS A 289 -14.18 56.65 -27.92
N ALA A 290 -14.59 55.82 -28.88
CA ALA A 290 -14.32 56.13 -30.27
C ALA A 290 -14.86 57.55 -30.52
N SER A 291 -13.94 58.51 -30.61
CA SER A 291 -14.22 59.87 -31.00
C SER A 291 -14.86 59.83 -32.38
N THR A 292 -16.18 59.97 -32.44
CA THR A 292 -16.88 60.37 -33.65
C THR A 292 -16.51 61.83 -33.95
N SER A 293 -15.30 62.05 -34.47
CA SER A 293 -14.97 63.27 -35.20
C SER A 293 -15.39 63.06 -36.65
N ALA A 294 -16.68 63.19 -36.92
CA ALA A 294 -17.16 63.40 -38.28
C ALA A 294 -16.89 64.87 -38.64
N GLU A 295 -15.75 65.13 -39.28
CA GLU A 295 -15.54 66.36 -40.05
C GLU A 295 -16.43 66.28 -41.30
N PRO A 296 -17.38 67.21 -41.53
CA PRO A 296 -18.12 67.26 -42.77
C PRO A 296 -17.26 67.93 -43.85
N LEU A 297 -16.89 67.16 -44.87
CA LEU A 297 -16.34 67.70 -46.12
C LEU A 297 -17.40 68.54 -46.85
N PRO A 298 -17.09 69.76 -47.33
CA PRO A 298 -18.02 70.55 -48.12
C PRO A 298 -18.09 70.01 -49.55
N PHE A 299 -19.28 69.61 -49.99
CA PHE A 299 -19.58 69.39 -51.41
C PHE A 299 -19.83 70.74 -52.09
N THR A 300 -18.94 71.13 -53.01
CA THR A 300 -19.25 72.11 -54.07
C THR A 300 -19.86 71.37 -55.25
N VAL A 301 -21.06 71.79 -55.65
CA VAL A 301 -21.72 71.35 -56.88
C VAL A 301 -21.59 72.50 -57.89
N GLU A 302 -20.90 72.24 -58.99
CA GLU A 302 -21.13 72.90 -60.29
C GLU A 302 -22.26 72.18 -61.04
#